data_AF-A0A4T0FTA1-F1
#
_entry.id   AF-A0A4T0FTA1-F1
#
_cell.length_a   1.000
_cell.length_b   1.000
_cell.length_c   1.000
_cell.angle_alpha   90.00
_cell.angle_beta   90.00
_cell.angle_gamma   90.00
#
_symmetry.space_group_name_H-M   'P 1'
#
loop_
_entity.id
_entity.type
_entity.pdbx_description
1 polymer ?
#
loop_
_entity_poly.entity_id
_entity_poly.type
_entity_poly.pdbx_seq_one_letter_code
_entity_poly.pdbx_strand_id
1 'polypeptide(L)'
;MRVVVYNSASEQVLVDYNKDSVSINLKQIIDKIPPNNSKLSYLVGDYLVNYESIEGIIYLVITNKDEDRHKAFALIGKLQRVDDLTESTVAGLVDTPTHQLQQNLNQVKQVMIDNVDNIIARGDRIDNLVDRTNDMSSQAFAFRKRSTTLRRQMWYKNKRIQVLTGFVCVVSQCVLKVYSTHSYSDHGIPLHFLFLWLVLVAVLMLVLLLPLLLLLLPCTICMTYPLTHSSIIASLRSPAKALLTTTTATMNGITCAHTLLYSAIHSHSPSSVNTGSTGSTTAFYSTKPSQSSPTPTKLSPLKLHASLPSLSPTEQGKRLAAYAAVDANVSLDSRVIGIGSGSTVPYVIERIVQQGEESNVQRVFIPTGFQSKELIVQNGLVLGDVDQYPTIDVTLDGADEVDNNLNAVKGGGACHLREKVLAEAAKIFVIVADERKNSKLLGTTWTQGVPIEVAPFAYAKVLKNVAKLGSTNPALRMGIKKAGPVVTDNGNFVIDAPFSESYYRDPKELLMRIKMLTGVVEVGLFCGMAKAAYFGYSNGSVLIRSADGTICEQSSTHE
;
A
#
# COMPACT_ATOMS: atom_id res chain seq x y z
N MET A 1 4.51 43.97 13.79
CA MET A 1 3.77 42.84 14.41
C MET A 1 3.56 43.18 15.86
N ARG A 2 2.33 43.05 16.35
CA ARG A 2 1.94 43.29 17.75
C ARG A 2 1.62 41.95 18.41
N VAL A 3 2.08 41.76 19.64
CA VAL A 3 1.89 40.50 20.39
C VAL A 3 1.19 40.83 21.70
N VAL A 4 0.08 40.15 21.99
CA VAL A 4 -0.68 40.37 23.21
C VAL A 4 -0.91 39.02 23.91
N VAL A 5 -0.68 38.98 25.22
CA VAL A 5 -1.12 37.86 26.07
C VAL A 5 -2.14 38.40 27.04
N TYR A 6 -3.33 37.81 27.06
CA TYR A 6 -4.46 38.27 27.85
C TYR A 6 -4.99 37.14 28.72
N ASN A 7 -5.21 37.43 30.01
CA ASN A 7 -5.87 36.51 30.92
C ASN A 7 -7.37 36.82 30.93
N SER A 8 -8.18 35.91 30.40
CA SER A 8 -9.63 36.08 30.35
C SER A 8 -10.32 35.90 31.70
N ALA A 9 -9.68 35.21 32.66
CA ALA A 9 -10.24 34.99 33.99
C ALA A 9 -10.08 36.23 34.89
N SER A 10 -8.96 36.97 34.77
CA SER A 10 -8.71 38.19 35.54
C SER A 10 -8.96 39.49 34.76
N GLU A 11 -9.44 39.38 33.51
CA GLU A 11 -9.63 40.49 32.56
C GLU A 11 -8.42 41.41 32.42
N GLN A 12 -7.21 40.84 32.52
CA GLN A 12 -5.96 41.59 32.55
C GLN A 12 -5.08 41.26 31.35
N VAL A 13 -4.52 42.30 30.72
CA VAL A 13 -3.45 42.15 29.74
C VAL A 13 -2.16 41.82 30.49
N LEU A 14 -1.62 40.63 30.26
CA LEU A 14 -0.36 40.16 30.85
C LEU A 14 0.83 40.79 30.13
N VAL A 15 0.78 40.87 28.78
CA VAL A 15 1.80 41.50 27.94
C VAL A 15 1.14 42.14 26.71
N ASP A 16 1.60 43.33 26.29
CA ASP A 16 1.20 44.00 25.04
C ASP A 16 2.44 44.59 24.34
N TYR A 17 3.18 43.72 23.66
CA TYR A 17 4.40 44.08 22.97
C TYR A 17 4.11 44.76 21.63
N ASN A 18 4.78 45.89 21.39
CA ASN A 18 4.68 46.70 20.17
C ASN A 18 3.26 47.25 19.92
N LYS A 19 2.64 47.76 20.99
CA LYS A 19 1.27 48.29 21.03
C LYS A 19 0.95 49.32 19.95
N ASP A 20 1.91 50.21 19.66
CA ASP A 20 1.73 51.33 18.72
C ASP A 20 1.86 50.90 17.25
N SER A 21 2.34 49.68 16.96
CA SER A 21 2.49 49.21 15.58
C SER A 21 1.18 48.88 14.87
N VAL A 22 0.08 48.71 15.61
CA VAL A 22 -1.21 48.29 15.06
C VAL A 22 -2.36 49.00 15.78
N SER A 23 -3.03 49.90 15.06
CA SER A 23 -4.18 50.68 15.56
C SER A 23 -5.49 49.88 15.47
N ILE A 24 -5.64 48.84 16.28
CA ILE A 24 -6.89 48.07 16.42
C ILE A 24 -7.37 48.08 17.87
N ASN A 25 -8.69 48.16 18.03
CA ASN A 25 -9.34 48.03 19.33
C ASN A 25 -9.27 46.57 19.82
N LEU A 26 -8.36 46.34 20.79
CA LEU A 26 -8.12 45.01 21.36
C LEU A 26 -9.38 44.41 22.02
N LYS A 27 -10.24 45.24 22.62
CA LYS A 27 -11.47 44.78 23.29
C LYS A 27 -12.44 44.13 22.29
N GLN A 28 -12.59 44.72 21.11
CA GLN A 28 -13.42 44.15 20.04
C GLN A 28 -12.91 42.81 19.50
N ILE A 29 -11.60 42.54 19.62
CA ILE A 29 -10.99 41.26 19.23
C ILE A 29 -11.26 40.21 20.31
N ILE A 30 -10.98 40.56 21.58
CA ILE A 30 -11.13 39.64 22.72
C ILE A 30 -12.58 39.21 22.89
N ASP A 31 -13.55 40.12 22.76
CA ASP A 31 -14.98 39.83 22.91
C ASP A 31 -15.50 38.83 21.85
N LYS A 32 -14.78 38.65 20.74
CA LYS A 32 -15.12 37.70 19.67
C LYS A 32 -14.47 36.32 19.84
N ILE A 33 -13.54 36.17 20.78
CA ILE A 33 -12.85 34.90 21.02
C ILE A 33 -13.72 34.05 21.94
N PRO A 34 -14.09 32.82 21.55
CA PRO A 34 -14.91 31.96 22.39
C PRO A 34 -14.14 31.58 23.67
N PRO A 35 -14.85 31.39 24.80
CA PRO A 35 -14.22 31.08 26.10
C PRO A 35 -13.59 29.67 26.15
N ASN A 36 -13.76 28.86 25.10
CA ASN A 36 -13.23 27.50 25.01
C ASN A 36 -11.84 27.49 24.35
N ASN A 37 -11.09 26.41 24.60
CA ASN A 37 -9.81 26.20 23.92
C ASN A 37 -10.02 26.21 22.40
N SER A 38 -9.36 27.15 21.74
CA SER A 38 -9.58 27.44 20.32
C SER A 38 -8.32 28.03 19.69
N LYS A 39 -8.06 27.64 18.44
CA LYS A 39 -6.91 28.09 17.66
C LYS A 39 -7.40 28.53 16.29
N LEU A 40 -7.28 29.81 15.96
CA LEU A 40 -7.87 30.37 14.73
C LEU A 40 -7.11 31.61 14.24
N SER A 41 -7.19 31.86 12.94
CA SER A 41 -6.79 33.13 12.32
C SER A 41 -7.97 33.75 11.60
N TYR A 42 -8.14 35.06 11.72
CA TYR A 42 -9.15 35.80 10.96
C TYR A 42 -8.70 37.22 10.66
N LEU A 43 -9.31 37.84 9.64
CA LEU A 43 -8.98 39.19 9.20
C LEU A 43 -9.83 40.23 9.93
N VAL A 44 -9.19 41.31 10.37
CA VAL A 44 -9.83 42.50 10.95
C VAL A 44 -9.27 43.73 10.24
N GLY A 45 -10.00 44.24 9.26
CA GLY A 45 -9.49 45.26 8.35
C GLY A 45 -8.31 44.72 7.52
N ASP A 46 -7.19 45.44 7.53
CA ASP A 46 -5.95 45.03 6.85
C ASP A 46 -5.01 44.18 7.71
N TYR A 47 -5.46 43.76 8.90
CA TYR A 47 -4.64 42.99 9.83
C TYR A 47 -5.12 41.55 9.95
N LEU A 48 -4.17 40.63 10.02
CA LEU A 48 -4.41 39.23 10.32
C LEU A 48 -4.22 38.99 11.81
N VAL A 49 -5.30 38.57 12.46
CA VAL A 49 -5.34 38.27 13.88
C VAL A 49 -5.22 36.75 14.05
N ASN A 50 -4.12 36.30 14.66
CA ASN A 50 -3.87 34.90 14.95
C ASN A 50 -3.95 34.70 16.46
N TYR A 51 -4.77 33.77 16.93
CA TYR A 51 -4.89 33.52 18.36
C TYR A 51 -4.97 32.04 18.72
N GLU A 52 -4.53 31.74 19.94
CA GLU A 52 -4.74 30.47 20.61
C GLU A 52 -5.17 30.74 22.05
N SER A 53 -6.33 30.20 22.43
CA SER A 53 -6.87 30.26 23.78
C SER A 53 -6.65 28.90 24.45
N ILE A 54 -6.00 28.89 25.60
CA ILE A 54 -5.73 27.69 26.40
C ILE A 54 -5.94 28.05 27.87
N GLU A 55 -6.84 27.33 28.55
CA GLU A 55 -7.02 27.43 30.02
C GLU A 55 -7.30 28.87 30.51
N GLY A 56 -8.00 29.66 29.71
CA GLY A 56 -8.33 31.06 30.04
C GLY A 56 -7.20 32.06 29.76
N ILE A 57 -6.11 31.65 29.12
CA ILE A 57 -5.06 32.55 28.60
C ILE A 57 -5.18 32.61 27.08
N ILE A 58 -5.27 33.82 26.55
CA ILE A 58 -5.37 34.12 25.12
C ILE A 58 -4.02 34.67 24.65
N TYR A 59 -3.37 33.91 23.77
CA TYR A 59 -2.15 34.34 23.07
C TYR A 59 -2.54 34.90 21.71
N LEU A 60 -2.19 36.15 21.45
CA LEU A 60 -2.59 36.89 20.27
C LEU A 60 -1.35 37.42 19.53
N VAL A 61 -1.28 37.17 18.23
CA VAL A 61 -0.25 37.74 17.35
C VAL A 61 -0.95 38.40 16.17
N ILE A 62 -0.83 39.72 16.10
CA ILE A 62 -1.44 40.55 15.07
C ILE A 62 -0.36 40.98 14.08
N THR A 63 -0.58 40.62 12.82
CA THR A 63 0.32 40.91 11.71
C THR A 63 -0.43 41.65 10.60
N ASN A 64 0.30 42.12 9.60
CA ASN A 64 -0.33 42.58 8.35
C ASN A 64 -0.99 41.37 7.64
N LYS A 65 -1.99 41.61 6.78
CA LYS A 65 -2.70 40.56 6.03
C LYS A 65 -1.79 39.69 5.15
N ASP A 66 -0.66 40.25 4.71
CA ASP A 66 0.29 39.59 3.81
C ASP A 66 1.33 38.73 4.56
N GLU A 67 1.31 38.73 5.89
CA GLU A 67 2.26 37.98 6.72
C GLU A 67 1.86 36.51 6.92
N ASP A 68 2.87 35.64 7.03
CA ASP A 68 2.66 34.19 7.14
C ASP A 68 2.13 33.78 8.53
N ARG A 69 0.89 33.25 8.56
CA ARG A 69 0.25 32.68 9.75
C ARG A 69 1.11 31.64 10.47
N HIS A 70 1.97 30.90 9.77
CA HIS A 70 2.85 29.91 10.39
C HIS A 70 3.88 30.56 11.32
N LYS A 71 4.39 31.74 10.97
CA LYS A 71 5.30 32.50 11.83
C LYS A 71 4.58 32.96 13.10
N ALA A 72 3.35 33.43 12.97
CA ALA A 72 2.52 33.87 14.09
C ALA A 72 2.23 32.73 15.07
N PHE A 73 1.79 31.55 14.60
CA PHE A 73 1.55 30.41 15.49
C PHE A 73 2.83 29.76 16.05
N ALA A 74 3.94 29.82 15.31
CA ALA A 74 5.23 29.40 15.85
C ALA A 74 5.66 30.29 17.02
N LEU A 75 5.44 31.60 16.92
CA LEU A 75 5.68 32.53 18.01
C LEU A 75 4.75 32.27 19.21
N ILE A 76 3.45 32.03 18.97
CA ILE A 76 2.49 31.64 20.02
C ILE A 76 2.98 30.39 20.77
N GLY A 77 3.44 29.35 20.05
CA GLY A 77 3.98 28.15 20.68
C GLY A 77 5.29 28.38 21.44
N LYS A 78 6.08 29.40 21.10
CA LYS A 78 7.22 29.83 21.92
C LYS A 78 6.76 30.54 23.20
N LEU A 79 5.78 31.44 23.09
CA LEU A 79 5.22 32.19 24.22
C LEU A 79 4.63 31.26 25.29
N GLN A 80 3.96 30.18 24.87
CA GLN A 80 3.39 29.17 25.77
C GLN A 80 4.43 28.39 26.60
N ARG A 81 5.71 28.40 26.21
CA ARG A 81 6.79 27.66 26.90
C ARG A 81 7.63 28.54 27.82
N VAL A 82 7.28 29.82 27.92
CA VAL A 82 8.00 30.79 28.73
C VAL A 82 7.25 31.01 30.03
N ASP A 83 7.91 30.75 31.15
CA ASP A 83 7.33 30.91 32.49
C ASP A 83 7.24 32.38 32.91
N ASP A 84 8.12 33.26 32.42
CA ASP A 84 8.15 34.70 32.73
C ASP A 84 7.88 35.57 31.49
N LEU A 85 6.61 35.97 31.36
CA LEU A 85 6.11 36.77 30.23
C LEU A 85 6.30 38.26 30.52
N THR A 86 7.46 38.79 30.14
CA THR A 86 7.75 40.24 30.12
C THR A 86 7.98 40.74 28.69
N GLU A 87 7.85 42.04 28.45
CA GLU A 87 8.08 42.63 27.12
C GLU A 87 9.48 42.35 26.57
N SER A 88 10.50 42.29 27.43
CA SER A 88 11.88 41.97 27.02
C SER A 88 12.03 40.51 26.59
N THR A 89 11.35 39.58 27.25
CA THR A 89 11.34 38.16 26.85
C THR A 89 10.64 37.99 25.50
N VAL A 90 9.51 38.70 25.29
CA VAL A 90 8.80 38.67 23.99
C VAL A 90 9.65 39.25 22.87
N ALA A 91 10.36 40.37 23.10
CA ALA A 91 11.29 40.94 22.13
C ALA A 91 12.36 39.91 21.68
N GLY A 92 12.99 39.19 22.62
CA GLY A 92 13.99 38.17 22.29
C GLY A 92 13.46 36.99 21.47
N LEU A 93 12.18 36.65 21.62
CA LEU A 93 11.52 35.59 20.85
C LEU A 93 11.12 36.02 19.44
N VAL A 94 10.83 37.31 19.26
CA VAL A 94 10.52 37.93 17.97
C VAL A 94 11.80 38.12 17.15
N ASP A 95 12.89 38.52 17.79
CA ASP A 95 14.16 38.89 17.12
C ASP A 95 15.12 37.72 16.89
N THR A 96 14.75 36.48 17.24
CA THR A 96 15.66 35.32 17.09
C THR A 96 15.87 34.99 15.60
N PRO A 97 17.12 35.03 15.06
CA PRO A 97 17.39 34.68 13.68
C PRO A 97 17.01 33.22 13.41
N THR A 98 16.10 33.01 12.46
CA THR A 98 15.50 31.72 12.11
C THR A 98 16.47 30.68 11.55
N HIS A 99 17.77 30.97 11.45
CA HIS A 99 18.72 30.18 10.66
C HIS A 99 19.43 29.03 11.40
N GLN A 100 19.18 28.80 12.69
CA GLN A 100 19.85 27.72 13.45
C GLN A 100 18.95 26.56 13.88
N LEU A 101 17.62 26.68 13.72
CA LEU A 101 16.68 25.58 14.04
C LEU A 101 16.13 24.87 12.79
N GLN A 102 16.67 25.18 11.61
CA GLN A 102 16.25 24.55 10.35
C GLN A 102 17.14 23.38 9.92
N GLN A 103 18.36 23.23 10.45
CA GLN A 103 19.24 22.13 10.00
C GLN A 103 18.87 20.75 10.59
N ASN A 104 18.27 20.67 11.78
CA ASN A 104 17.79 19.39 12.33
C ASN A 104 16.34 19.05 11.94
N LEU A 105 15.58 20.01 11.41
CA LEU A 105 14.23 19.76 10.89
C LEU A 105 14.22 19.59 9.36
N ASN A 106 15.17 20.16 8.62
CA ASN A 106 15.19 20.06 7.16
C ASN A 106 15.69 18.71 6.65
N GLN A 107 16.52 17.96 7.37
CA GLN A 107 16.96 16.64 6.88
C GLN A 107 15.86 15.56 6.97
N VAL A 108 14.83 15.78 7.79
CA VAL A 108 13.65 14.90 7.87
C VAL A 108 12.47 15.48 7.07
N LYS A 109 12.39 16.80 6.89
CA LYS A 109 11.34 17.45 6.10
C LYS A 109 11.58 17.40 4.59
N GLN A 110 12.83 17.23 4.12
CA GLN A 110 13.13 17.12 2.69
C GLN A 110 12.73 15.78 2.05
N VAL A 111 12.31 14.79 2.86
CA VAL A 111 11.63 13.58 2.36
C VAL A 111 10.11 13.78 2.28
N MET A 112 9.59 14.88 2.82
CA MET A 112 8.15 15.17 2.90
C MET A 112 7.72 16.42 2.13
N ILE A 113 8.64 17.06 1.41
CA ILE A 113 8.38 18.16 0.46
C ILE A 113 8.71 17.69 -0.96
N ASP A 114 8.02 16.64 -1.41
CA ASP A 114 7.69 16.47 -2.83
C ASP A 114 6.19 16.72 -3.09
N ASN A 115 5.43 17.05 -2.03
CA ASN A 115 3.99 17.26 -2.13
C ASN A 115 3.53 18.72 -1.93
N VAL A 116 4.41 19.65 -1.55
CA VAL A 116 4.01 21.05 -1.27
C VAL A 116 4.14 21.96 -2.49
N ASP A 117 5.00 21.66 -3.46
CA ASP A 117 5.03 22.39 -4.74
C ASP A 117 3.73 22.24 -5.52
N ASN A 118 2.92 21.21 -5.21
CA ASN A 118 1.61 21.00 -5.82
C ASN A 118 0.47 21.79 -5.17
N ILE A 119 0.67 22.42 -4.00
CA ILE A 119 -0.37 23.21 -3.31
C ILE A 119 -0.20 24.71 -3.56
N ILE A 120 1.00 25.18 -3.93
CA ILE A 120 1.24 26.59 -4.29
C ILE A 120 0.79 26.92 -5.73
N ALA A 121 0.55 25.92 -6.59
CA ALA A 121 0.04 26.13 -7.95
C ALA A 121 -1.50 26.27 -8.07
N ARG A 122 -2.24 26.36 -6.97
CA ARG A 122 -3.72 26.47 -6.97
C ARG A 122 -4.28 27.72 -6.31
N GLY A 123 -3.42 28.67 -5.94
CA GLY A 123 -3.82 29.91 -5.27
C GLY A 123 -4.13 31.09 -6.19
N ASP A 124 -3.68 31.10 -7.45
CA ASP A 124 -3.87 32.28 -8.30
C ASP A 124 -4.36 31.96 -9.73
N ARG A 125 -5.45 32.65 -10.05
CA ARG A 125 -6.09 32.94 -11.35
C ARG A 125 -7.05 31.89 -11.91
N ILE A 126 -8.32 32.28 -11.75
CA ILE A 126 -9.55 31.82 -12.40
C ILE A 126 -9.45 31.75 -13.94
N ASP A 127 -8.41 32.30 -14.56
CA ASP A 127 -8.20 32.23 -16.02
C ASP A 127 -7.56 30.94 -16.52
N ASN A 128 -7.13 30.02 -15.65
CA ASN A 128 -6.44 28.79 -16.07
C ASN A 128 -7.27 27.50 -15.95
N LEU A 129 -8.58 27.61 -15.71
CA LEU A 129 -9.49 26.44 -15.70
C LEU A 129 -10.09 26.15 -17.08
N VAL A 130 -10.18 27.16 -17.94
CA VAL A 130 -10.59 26.99 -19.34
C VAL A 130 -9.46 26.34 -20.14
N ASP A 131 -8.21 26.72 -19.87
CA ASP A 131 -7.05 26.15 -20.56
C ASP A 131 -6.72 24.73 -20.10
N ARG A 132 -6.84 24.39 -18.80
CA ARG A 132 -6.72 22.98 -18.36
C ARG A 132 -7.88 22.09 -18.80
N THR A 133 -9.08 22.64 -18.98
CA THR A 133 -10.20 21.87 -19.56
C THR A 133 -10.02 21.71 -21.06
N ASN A 134 -9.48 22.72 -21.76
CA ASN A 134 -9.15 22.63 -23.18
C ASN A 134 -7.93 21.73 -23.42
N ASP A 135 -6.95 21.70 -22.52
CA ASP A 135 -5.77 20.82 -22.59
C ASP A 135 -6.11 19.39 -22.16
N MET A 136 -6.94 19.17 -21.12
CA MET A 136 -7.46 17.83 -20.81
C MET A 136 -8.42 17.34 -21.89
N SER A 137 -9.25 18.21 -22.45
CA SER A 137 -10.10 17.88 -23.60
C SER A 137 -9.24 17.57 -24.82
N SER A 138 -8.18 18.35 -25.10
CA SER A 138 -7.26 18.14 -26.22
C SER A 138 -6.37 16.91 -26.02
N GLN A 139 -5.92 16.61 -24.81
CA GLN A 139 -5.16 15.40 -24.48
C GLN A 139 -6.07 14.16 -24.44
N ALA A 140 -7.30 14.25 -23.91
CA ALA A 140 -8.29 13.19 -24.00
C ALA A 140 -8.74 12.96 -25.44
N PHE A 141 -8.85 14.01 -26.26
CA PHE A 141 -9.14 13.93 -27.69
C PHE A 141 -7.95 13.38 -28.47
N ALA A 142 -6.71 13.76 -28.14
CA ALA A 142 -5.49 13.21 -28.72
C ALA A 142 -5.29 11.74 -28.33
N PHE A 143 -5.61 11.36 -27.09
CA PHE A 143 -5.63 9.97 -26.63
C PHE A 143 -6.76 9.17 -27.28
N ARG A 144 -7.95 9.76 -27.45
CA ARG A 144 -9.07 9.16 -28.21
C ARG A 144 -8.72 9.01 -29.69
N LYS A 145 -8.01 9.97 -30.29
CA LYS A 145 -7.54 9.92 -31.69
C LYS A 145 -6.42 8.89 -31.85
N ARG A 146 -5.47 8.78 -30.90
CA ARG A 146 -4.43 7.74 -30.90
C ARG A 146 -5.01 6.34 -30.66
N SER A 147 -5.95 6.18 -29.73
CA SER A 147 -6.61 4.89 -29.46
C SER A 147 -7.53 4.45 -30.60
N THR A 148 -8.23 5.37 -31.27
CA THR A 148 -9.00 5.04 -32.49
C THR A 148 -8.11 4.78 -33.70
N THR A 149 -6.97 5.47 -33.82
CA THR A 149 -5.97 5.19 -34.87
C THR A 149 -5.32 3.83 -34.64
N LEU A 150 -4.94 3.49 -33.41
CA LEU A 150 -4.45 2.17 -33.03
C LEU A 150 -5.52 1.10 -33.23
N ARG A 151 -6.78 1.35 -32.84
CA ARG A 151 -7.89 0.43 -33.10
C ARG A 151 -8.13 0.22 -34.59
N ARG A 152 -8.04 1.27 -35.42
CA ARG A 152 -8.12 1.14 -36.88
C ARG A 152 -6.91 0.41 -37.45
N GLN A 153 -5.70 0.69 -36.99
CA GLN A 153 -4.49 -0.04 -37.41
C GLN A 153 -4.56 -1.51 -37.02
N MET A 154 -5.00 -1.84 -35.80
CA MET A 154 -5.23 -3.20 -35.36
C MET A 154 -6.37 -3.87 -36.13
N TRP A 155 -7.46 -3.13 -36.42
CA TRP A 155 -8.55 -3.63 -37.24
C TRP A 155 -8.11 -3.90 -38.68
N TYR A 156 -7.31 -3.03 -39.30
CA TYR A 156 -6.75 -3.25 -40.64
C TYR A 156 -5.71 -4.37 -40.66
N LYS A 157 -4.87 -4.52 -39.64
CA LYS A 157 -3.97 -5.67 -39.50
C LYS A 157 -4.77 -6.96 -39.36
N ASN A 158 -5.79 -6.99 -38.49
CA ASN A 158 -6.63 -8.15 -38.29
C ASN A 158 -7.51 -8.47 -39.51
N LYS A 159 -8.00 -7.44 -40.23
CA LYS A 159 -8.72 -7.61 -41.51
C LYS A 159 -7.83 -8.07 -42.63
N ARG A 160 -6.60 -7.58 -42.74
CA ARG A 160 -5.60 -8.09 -43.68
C ARG A 160 -5.32 -9.57 -43.40
N ILE A 161 -5.16 -9.94 -42.13
CA ILE A 161 -4.98 -11.34 -41.72
C ILE A 161 -6.23 -12.18 -42.10
N GLN A 162 -7.43 -11.72 -41.77
CA GLN A 162 -8.68 -12.43 -42.13
C GLN A 162 -8.86 -12.61 -43.64
N VAL A 163 -8.54 -11.60 -44.45
CA VAL A 163 -8.61 -11.68 -45.91
C VAL A 163 -7.56 -12.64 -46.45
N LEU A 164 -6.34 -12.63 -45.91
CA LEU A 164 -5.29 -13.57 -46.29
C LEU A 164 -5.69 -15.02 -45.95
N THR A 165 -6.24 -15.25 -44.76
CA THR A 165 -6.76 -16.57 -44.36
C THR A 165 -7.91 -17.01 -45.27
N GLY A 166 -8.85 -16.12 -45.59
CA GLY A 166 -9.94 -16.41 -46.52
C GLY A 166 -9.43 -16.75 -47.93
N PHE A 167 -8.45 -16.01 -48.44
CA PHE A 167 -7.82 -16.31 -49.73
C PHE A 167 -7.15 -17.68 -49.74
N VAL A 168 -6.40 -18.03 -48.69
CA VAL A 168 -5.81 -19.37 -48.54
C VAL A 168 -6.88 -20.46 -48.51
N CYS A 169 -8.01 -20.24 -47.82
CA CYS A 169 -9.13 -21.17 -47.84
C CYS A 169 -9.76 -21.34 -49.23
N VAL A 170 -9.96 -20.25 -49.98
CA VAL A 170 -10.52 -20.31 -51.34
C VAL A 170 -9.57 -21.00 -52.32
N VAL A 171 -8.27 -20.70 -52.25
CA VAL A 171 -7.25 -21.38 -53.07
C VAL A 171 -7.23 -22.87 -52.74
N SER A 172 -7.24 -23.23 -51.45
CA SER A 172 -7.31 -24.62 -51.01
C SER A 172 -8.56 -25.33 -51.54
N GLN A 173 -9.73 -24.67 -51.47
CA GLN A 173 -10.98 -25.22 -52.02
C GLN A 173 -10.96 -25.35 -53.55
N CYS A 174 -10.39 -24.39 -54.27
CA CYS A 174 -10.24 -24.47 -55.73
C CYS A 174 -9.32 -25.63 -56.12
N VAL A 175 -8.21 -25.82 -55.41
CA VAL A 175 -7.28 -26.91 -55.68
C VAL A 175 -7.90 -28.26 -55.34
N LEU A 176 -8.63 -28.38 -54.23
CA LEU A 176 -9.39 -29.59 -53.91
C LEU A 176 -10.43 -29.91 -54.99
N LYS A 177 -11.07 -28.89 -55.55
CA LYS A 177 -12.05 -29.07 -56.63
C LYS A 177 -11.39 -29.45 -57.95
N VAL A 178 -10.27 -28.83 -58.32
CA VAL A 178 -9.47 -29.26 -59.49
C VAL A 178 -9.00 -30.70 -59.31
N TYR A 179 -8.51 -31.06 -58.12
CA TYR A 179 -8.11 -32.43 -57.79
C TYR A 179 -9.28 -33.41 -57.90
N SER A 180 -10.45 -33.08 -57.36
CA SER A 180 -11.64 -33.95 -57.46
C SER A 180 -12.14 -34.10 -58.90
N THR A 181 -12.00 -33.06 -59.72
CA THR A 181 -12.44 -33.07 -61.13
C THR A 181 -11.44 -33.82 -62.01
N HIS A 182 -10.14 -33.73 -61.70
CA HIS A 182 -9.11 -34.42 -62.46
C HIS A 182 -8.94 -35.89 -62.06
N SER A 183 -9.25 -36.23 -60.80
CA SER A 183 -9.28 -37.62 -60.31
C SER A 183 -10.41 -38.46 -60.92
N TYR A 184 -11.31 -37.85 -61.72
CA TYR A 184 -12.36 -38.51 -62.48
C TYR A 184 -12.08 -38.59 -63.99
N SER A 185 -10.96 -38.05 -64.47
CA SER A 185 -10.55 -38.21 -65.87
C SER A 185 -9.60 -39.41 -65.97
N ASP A 186 -10.02 -40.43 -66.71
CA ASP A 186 -9.51 -41.81 -66.80
C ASP A 186 -8.05 -42.00 -67.31
N HIS A 187 -7.19 -40.99 -67.20
CA HIS A 187 -5.77 -41.10 -67.55
C HIS A 187 -4.89 -40.76 -66.35
N GLY A 188 -4.29 -41.82 -65.79
CA GLY A 188 -3.48 -41.80 -64.58
C GLY A 188 -2.44 -40.69 -64.57
N ILE A 189 -2.54 -39.81 -63.58
CA ILE A 189 -1.55 -38.77 -63.34
C ILE A 189 -0.26 -39.44 -62.84
N PRO A 190 0.91 -39.18 -63.45
CA PRO A 190 2.17 -39.77 -63.00
C PRO A 190 2.45 -39.37 -61.54
N LEU A 191 2.78 -40.35 -60.70
CA LEU A 191 3.05 -40.19 -59.26
C LEU A 191 4.00 -39.02 -58.93
N HIS A 192 4.89 -38.68 -59.86
CA HIS A 192 5.83 -37.56 -59.77
C HIS A 192 5.15 -36.19 -59.68
N PHE A 193 4.02 -35.96 -60.34
CA PHE A 193 3.31 -34.68 -60.27
C PHE A 193 2.62 -34.48 -58.92
N LEU A 194 2.08 -35.55 -58.32
CA LEU A 194 1.52 -35.52 -56.98
C LEU A 194 2.60 -35.23 -55.93
N PHE A 195 3.79 -35.84 -56.09
CA PHE A 195 4.93 -35.59 -55.22
C PHE A 195 5.47 -34.16 -55.33
N LEU A 196 5.64 -33.65 -56.57
CA LEU A 196 6.08 -32.26 -56.79
C LEU A 196 5.09 -31.25 -56.19
N TRP A 197 3.79 -31.54 -56.30
CA TRP A 197 2.74 -30.70 -55.75
C TRP A 197 2.71 -30.71 -54.22
N LEU A 198 2.87 -31.87 -53.57
CA LEU A 198 2.97 -31.98 -52.11
C LEU A 198 4.19 -31.24 -51.56
N VAL A 199 5.33 -31.32 -52.25
CA VAL A 199 6.54 -30.57 -51.88
C VAL A 199 6.30 -29.06 -52.02
N LEU A 200 5.63 -28.61 -53.07
CA LEU A 200 5.31 -27.20 -53.27
C LEU A 200 4.38 -26.66 -52.18
N VAL A 201 3.36 -27.43 -51.79
CA VAL A 201 2.42 -27.07 -50.70
C VAL A 201 3.14 -27.05 -49.35
N ALA A 202 4.03 -28.01 -49.09
CA ALA A 202 4.82 -28.03 -47.86
C ALA A 202 5.77 -26.83 -47.74
N VAL A 203 6.44 -26.45 -48.83
CA VAL A 203 7.31 -25.26 -48.88
C VAL A 203 6.50 -23.98 -48.70
N LEU A 204 5.32 -23.87 -49.33
CA LEU A 204 4.45 -22.70 -49.18
C LEU A 204 3.92 -22.57 -47.73
N MET A 205 3.53 -23.68 -47.10
CA MET A 205 3.14 -23.71 -45.70
C MET A 205 4.29 -23.32 -44.78
N LEU A 206 5.51 -23.82 -45.03
CA LEU A 206 6.70 -23.45 -44.25
C LEU A 206 7.00 -21.95 -44.36
N VAL A 207 6.97 -21.38 -45.57
CA VAL A 207 7.24 -19.95 -45.81
C VAL A 207 6.18 -19.05 -45.18
N LEU A 208 4.91 -19.49 -45.12
CA LEU A 208 3.82 -18.72 -44.52
C LEU A 208 3.71 -18.89 -42.99
N LEU A 209 4.06 -20.05 -42.44
CA LEU A 209 3.96 -20.35 -41.01
C LEU A 209 5.22 -19.99 -40.23
N LEU A 210 6.41 -20.01 -40.84
CA LEU A 210 7.67 -19.66 -40.17
C LEU A 210 7.67 -18.22 -39.60
N PRO A 211 7.15 -17.19 -40.30
CA PRO A 211 7.01 -15.84 -39.72
C PRO A 211 6.02 -15.79 -38.55
N LEU A 212 4.96 -16.61 -38.60
CA LEU A 212 3.94 -16.70 -37.55
C LEU A 212 4.52 -17.37 -36.28
N LEU A 213 5.36 -18.39 -36.46
CA LEU A 213 6.06 -19.08 -35.37
C LEU A 213 7.12 -18.18 -34.72
N LEU A 214 7.83 -17.37 -35.51
CA LEU A 214 8.78 -16.36 -35.02
C LEU A 214 8.10 -15.20 -34.26
N LEU A 215 6.82 -14.92 -34.55
CA LEU A 215 5.99 -13.95 -33.81
C LEU A 215 5.45 -14.49 -32.48
N LEU A 216 5.44 -15.81 -32.29
CA LEU A 216 4.95 -16.50 -31.08
C LEU A 216 6.07 -16.92 -30.12
N LEU A 217 7.34 -16.86 -30.54
CA LEU A 217 8.48 -17.03 -29.64
C LEU A 217 8.61 -15.79 -28.74
N PRO A 218 8.47 -15.92 -27.41
CA PRO A 218 8.70 -14.79 -26.51
C PRO A 218 10.15 -14.34 -26.67
N CYS A 219 10.31 -13.05 -27.02
CA CYS A 219 11.60 -12.42 -27.22
C CYS A 219 12.32 -12.27 -25.87
N THR A 220 12.94 -13.35 -25.38
CA THR A 220 13.71 -13.39 -24.13
C THR A 220 15.03 -12.62 -24.21
N ILE A 221 15.36 -12.02 -25.36
CA ILE A 221 16.61 -11.25 -25.57
C ILE A 221 16.40 -9.74 -25.34
N CYS A 222 15.16 -9.24 -25.26
CA CYS A 222 14.89 -7.80 -25.08
C CYS A 222 14.77 -7.31 -23.62
N MET A 223 14.98 -8.16 -22.61
CA MET A 223 14.84 -7.76 -21.19
C MET A 223 16.15 -7.66 -20.39
N THR A 224 17.34 -7.74 -21.01
CA THR A 224 18.60 -7.73 -20.26
C THR A 224 19.53 -6.53 -20.48
N TYR A 225 19.20 -5.52 -21.29
CA TYR A 225 20.07 -4.34 -21.45
C TYR A 225 19.30 -3.02 -21.60
N PRO A 226 19.38 -2.09 -20.63
CA PRO A 226 18.95 -0.71 -20.84
C PRO A 226 20.07 0.04 -21.59
N LEU A 227 19.95 0.17 -22.91
CA LEU A 227 20.87 1.01 -23.68
C LEU A 227 20.40 2.46 -23.62
N THR A 228 21.20 3.28 -22.94
CA THR A 228 21.09 4.73 -22.86
C THR A 228 21.38 5.36 -24.22
N HIS A 229 20.55 6.33 -24.59
CA HIS A 229 20.69 7.15 -25.79
C HIS A 229 21.91 8.09 -25.68
N SER A 230 23.05 7.69 -26.22
CA SER A 230 23.99 8.56 -26.92
C SER A 230 25.07 7.68 -27.57
N SER A 231 25.59 8.07 -28.74
CA SER A 231 26.74 7.42 -29.43
C SER A 231 26.45 6.40 -30.54
N ILE A 232 25.43 6.58 -31.39
CA ILE A 232 25.44 6.00 -32.76
C ILE A 232 24.82 6.99 -33.77
N ILE A 233 25.40 8.18 -33.90
CA ILE A 233 25.22 9.05 -35.07
C ILE A 233 26.60 9.62 -35.43
N ALA A 234 27.53 8.74 -35.80
CA ALA A 234 28.78 9.10 -36.46
C ALA A 234 29.41 7.82 -37.01
N SER A 235 29.02 7.41 -38.22
CA SER A 235 29.84 6.63 -39.17
C SER A 235 28.97 5.83 -40.14
N LEU A 236 28.11 6.51 -40.92
CA LEU A 236 27.60 5.96 -42.17
C LEU A 236 27.46 7.12 -43.19
N ARG A 237 28.60 7.55 -43.73
CA ARG A 237 28.70 8.15 -45.07
C ARG A 237 29.52 7.17 -45.92
N SER A 238 28.83 6.38 -46.75
CA SER A 238 29.06 6.10 -48.20
C SER A 238 30.51 5.90 -48.73
N PRO A 239 30.76 5.12 -49.82
CA PRO A 239 30.06 3.94 -50.37
C PRO A 239 31.00 2.83 -50.93
N ALA A 240 30.38 1.69 -51.31
CA ALA A 240 30.67 0.82 -52.45
C ALA A 240 32.13 0.57 -52.90
N LYS A 241 32.64 -0.65 -52.66
CA LYS A 241 33.52 -1.42 -53.59
C LYS A 241 33.74 -2.86 -53.09
N ALA A 242 33.82 -3.80 -54.06
CA ALA A 242 34.06 -5.25 -53.97
C ALA A 242 32.87 -6.08 -53.45
N LEU A 243 32.05 -6.81 -54.24
CA LEU A 243 32.17 -7.51 -55.53
C LEU A 243 33.24 -8.62 -55.58
N LEU A 244 32.73 -9.87 -55.63
CA LEU A 244 33.30 -11.14 -56.09
C LEU A 244 34.58 -11.67 -55.42
N THR A 245 34.46 -12.79 -54.68
CA THR A 245 35.27 -14.02 -54.90
C THR A 245 34.81 -15.22 -54.05
N THR A 246 34.54 -16.34 -54.74
CA THR A 246 34.74 -17.79 -54.39
C THR A 246 34.13 -18.33 -53.08
N THR A 247 33.14 -19.23 -53.02
CA THR A 247 32.94 -20.60 -53.58
C THR A 247 34.11 -21.59 -53.37
N THR A 248 33.78 -22.83 -52.95
CA THR A 248 34.56 -24.07 -52.67
C THR A 248 34.96 -24.28 -51.20
N ALA A 249 34.27 -25.12 -50.41
CA ALA A 249 34.18 -26.59 -50.40
C ALA A 249 35.20 -27.29 -49.47
N THR A 250 34.66 -28.24 -48.70
CA THR A 250 35.25 -29.38 -47.95
C THR A 250 36.14 -29.10 -46.73
N MET A 251 35.75 -29.68 -45.58
CA MET A 251 36.32 -30.96 -45.11
C MET A 251 35.68 -31.41 -43.79
N ASN A 252 35.12 -32.62 -43.82
CA ASN A 252 34.91 -33.50 -42.65
C ASN A 252 36.26 -34.01 -42.13
N GLY A 253 36.32 -34.48 -40.87
CA GLY A 253 37.33 -35.44 -40.43
C GLY A 253 37.86 -35.18 -39.00
N ILE A 254 37.28 -35.76 -37.94
CA ILE A 254 37.52 -37.12 -37.40
C ILE A 254 38.60 -37.14 -36.28
N THR A 255 38.10 -37.31 -35.05
CA THR A 255 38.54 -38.16 -33.90
C THR A 255 40.01 -38.49 -33.62
N CYS A 256 40.38 -38.41 -32.33
CA CYS A 256 41.15 -39.39 -31.50
C CYS A 256 41.65 -38.65 -30.23
N ALA A 257 41.91 -39.21 -29.05
CA ALA A 257 41.77 -40.54 -28.46
C ALA A 257 42.10 -40.42 -26.95
N HIS A 258 41.71 -41.46 -26.20
CA HIS A 258 42.44 -42.08 -25.08
C HIS A 258 42.51 -41.43 -23.67
N THR A 259 41.70 -42.03 -22.77
CA THR A 259 42.15 -42.93 -21.68
C THR A 259 42.94 -42.36 -20.47
N LEU A 260 42.17 -42.21 -19.38
CA LEU A 260 42.38 -42.66 -17.99
C LEU A 260 43.53 -42.14 -17.08
N LEU A 261 43.06 -41.87 -15.85
CA LEU A 261 43.55 -42.31 -14.52
C LEU A 261 44.29 -41.32 -13.59
N TYR A 262 43.55 -40.99 -12.52
CA TYR A 262 43.90 -41.09 -11.09
C TYR A 262 45.14 -40.39 -10.49
N SER A 263 44.82 -39.41 -9.63
CA SER A 263 45.28 -39.22 -8.24
C SER A 263 46.78 -39.16 -7.91
N ALA A 264 47.19 -38.09 -7.20
CA ALA A 264 47.85 -38.23 -5.90
C ALA A 264 47.89 -36.91 -5.11
N ILE A 265 47.44 -37.04 -3.87
CA ILE A 265 47.67 -36.21 -2.67
C ILE A 265 49.16 -36.20 -2.32
N HIS A 266 49.67 -35.12 -1.70
CA HIS A 266 50.68 -35.04 -0.59
C HIS A 266 50.88 -33.53 -0.27
N SER A 267 50.27 -32.97 0.78
CA SER A 267 50.78 -32.83 2.16
C SER A 267 52.08 -32.02 2.30
N HIS A 268 52.03 -30.89 3.04
CA HIS A 268 53.03 -30.44 4.04
C HIS A 268 52.57 -29.13 4.72
N SER A 269 52.32 -29.22 6.04
CA SER A 269 52.38 -28.12 7.03
C SER A 269 53.84 -28.06 7.60
N PRO A 270 54.19 -27.43 8.75
CA PRO A 270 53.64 -26.28 9.50
C PRO A 270 54.77 -25.27 9.92
N SER A 271 54.44 -24.11 10.52
CA SER A 271 55.31 -23.46 11.53
C SER A 271 54.54 -22.50 12.44
N SER A 272 55.03 -22.39 13.67
CA SER A 272 54.36 -21.89 14.88
C SER A 272 55.28 -20.94 15.67
N VAL A 273 54.67 -20.01 16.44
CA VAL A 273 55.06 -19.57 17.81
C VAL A 273 56.25 -18.59 18.01
N ASN A 274 55.98 -17.42 18.64
CA ASN A 274 56.47 -16.92 19.96
C ASN A 274 56.17 -15.40 20.12
N THR A 275 55.40 -14.89 21.09
CA THR A 275 55.60 -14.62 22.56
C THR A 275 56.41 -13.37 22.94
N GLY A 276 55.78 -12.51 23.79
CA GLY A 276 56.35 -11.64 24.85
C GLY A 276 57.30 -10.49 24.46
N SER A 277 57.40 -9.34 25.15
CA SER A 277 56.80 -8.81 26.37
C SER A 277 57.30 -7.35 26.60
N THR A 278 56.66 -6.66 27.56
CA THR A 278 57.17 -5.58 28.46
C THR A 278 57.46 -4.16 27.96
N GLY A 279 56.80 -3.16 28.61
CA GLY A 279 57.55 -2.18 29.42
C GLY A 279 57.25 -0.68 29.31
N SER A 280 56.25 -0.22 30.08
CA SER A 280 56.33 0.92 31.02
C SER A 280 56.17 2.41 30.60
N THR A 281 55.10 2.99 31.17
CA THR A 281 54.96 4.29 31.89
C THR A 281 55.34 5.64 31.26
N THR A 282 54.34 6.53 31.20
CA THR A 282 54.31 7.78 32.02
C THR A 282 52.85 8.22 32.25
N ALA A 283 52.46 8.38 33.51
CA ALA A 283 51.22 9.01 33.97
C ALA A 283 51.44 10.51 34.19
N PHE A 284 50.38 11.35 34.13
CA PHE A 284 50.18 12.50 35.05
C PHE A 284 48.81 13.21 34.89
N TYR A 285 48.15 13.43 36.05
CA TYR A 285 47.06 14.36 36.45
C TYR A 285 45.71 14.34 35.68
N SER A 286 44.59 13.90 36.27
CA SER A 286 43.75 14.51 37.35
C SER A 286 43.08 15.84 36.98
N THR A 287 41.76 15.83 36.74
CA THR A 287 40.71 16.41 37.62
C THR A 287 39.32 16.29 36.94
N LYS A 288 38.37 15.59 37.57
CA LYS A 288 36.93 15.66 37.27
C LYS A 288 36.28 16.65 38.24
N PRO A 289 35.45 17.61 37.80
CA PRO A 289 34.53 18.28 38.69
C PRO A 289 33.22 17.48 38.83
N SER A 290 32.79 17.41 40.08
CA SER A 290 31.53 16.89 40.59
C SER A 290 30.29 17.58 40.02
N GLN A 291 29.29 16.80 39.61
CA GLN A 291 27.90 17.23 39.66
C GLN A 291 27.06 16.15 40.35
N SER A 292 26.45 16.57 41.46
CA SER A 292 25.50 15.84 42.26
C SER A 292 24.23 15.54 41.47
N SER A 293 23.99 14.27 41.18
CA SER A 293 22.69 13.78 40.70
C SER A 293 21.69 13.77 41.87
N PRO A 294 20.48 14.33 41.72
CA PRO A 294 19.45 14.23 42.75
C PRO A 294 18.93 12.78 42.85
N THR A 295 18.83 12.31 44.08
CA THR A 295 18.22 11.03 44.47
C THR A 295 16.79 10.92 43.93
N PRO A 296 16.35 9.77 43.39
CA PRO A 296 14.97 9.61 42.96
C PRO A 296 14.05 9.67 44.18
N THR A 297 13.17 10.66 44.22
CA THR A 297 12.08 10.73 45.20
C THR A 297 11.20 9.51 44.99
N LYS A 298 11.13 8.63 46.01
CA LYS A 298 10.17 7.52 46.08
C LYS A 298 8.75 8.08 45.88
N LEU A 299 8.18 7.89 44.70
CA LEU A 299 6.75 8.07 44.50
C LEU A 299 6.03 7.07 45.42
N SER A 300 5.10 7.59 46.22
CA SER A 300 4.18 6.80 47.01
C SER A 300 3.35 5.90 46.08
N PRO A 301 3.00 4.67 46.49
CA PRO A 301 2.14 3.80 45.69
C PRO A 301 0.79 4.49 45.50
N LEU A 302 0.42 4.75 44.25
CA LEU A 302 -0.93 5.10 43.87
C LEU A 302 -1.87 4.02 44.42
N LYS A 303 -2.88 4.45 45.20
CA LYS A 303 -3.91 3.57 45.75
C LYS A 303 -4.60 2.82 44.61
N LEU A 304 -4.27 1.53 44.50
CA LEU A 304 -4.87 0.57 43.59
C LEU A 304 -6.25 0.19 44.10
N HIS A 305 -7.28 1.01 43.86
CA HIS A 305 -8.68 0.59 43.92
C HIS A 305 -9.57 1.54 43.10
N ALA A 306 -9.50 1.39 41.79
CA ALA A 306 -10.66 1.61 40.93
C ALA A 306 -10.78 0.35 40.08
N SER A 307 -11.77 -0.50 40.36
CA SER A 307 -12.07 -1.66 39.52
C SER A 307 -12.29 -1.14 38.11
N LEU A 308 -11.41 -1.53 37.17
CA LEU A 308 -11.59 -1.27 35.76
C LEU A 308 -13.01 -1.72 35.36
N PRO A 309 -13.76 -0.94 34.58
CA PRO A 309 -15.11 -1.33 34.18
C PRO A 309 -15.07 -2.72 33.54
N SER A 310 -15.94 -3.61 33.99
CA SER A 310 -16.09 -4.94 33.38
C SER A 310 -16.47 -4.76 31.91
N LEU A 311 -15.70 -5.36 30.99
CA LEU A 311 -16.00 -5.35 29.57
C LEU A 311 -17.39 -5.96 29.30
N SER A 312 -18.06 -5.48 28.25
CA SER A 312 -19.27 -6.17 27.77
C SER A 312 -18.94 -7.61 27.34
N PRO A 313 -19.89 -8.56 27.38
CA PRO A 313 -19.62 -9.94 27.00
C PRO A 313 -19.02 -10.10 25.60
N THR A 314 -19.45 -9.28 24.65
CA THR A 314 -18.89 -9.26 23.28
C THR A 314 -17.44 -8.78 23.25
N GLU A 315 -17.11 -7.70 23.99
CA GLU A 315 -15.74 -7.20 24.06
C GLU A 315 -14.82 -8.18 24.80
N GLN A 316 -15.34 -8.87 25.81
CA GLN A 316 -14.62 -9.96 26.48
C GLN A 316 -14.32 -11.11 25.50
N GLY A 317 -15.30 -11.55 24.72
CA GLY A 317 -15.10 -12.56 23.68
C GLY A 317 -14.04 -12.15 22.65
N LYS A 318 -14.09 -10.92 22.15
CA LYS A 318 -13.05 -10.38 21.24
C LYS A 318 -11.66 -10.44 21.86
N ARG A 319 -11.52 -10.04 23.11
CA ARG A 319 -10.23 -10.06 23.82
C ARG A 319 -9.71 -11.49 24.00
N LEU A 320 -10.57 -12.42 24.42
CA LEU A 320 -10.19 -13.82 24.61
C LEU A 320 -9.71 -14.48 23.30
N ALA A 321 -10.44 -14.28 22.20
CA ALA A 321 -10.02 -14.78 20.89
C ALA A 321 -8.69 -14.18 20.44
N ALA A 322 -8.52 -12.86 20.60
CA ALA A 322 -7.28 -12.18 20.24
C ALA A 322 -6.09 -12.71 21.05
N TYR A 323 -6.27 -12.91 22.36
CA TYR A 323 -5.20 -13.39 23.23
C TYR A 323 -4.80 -14.82 22.87
N ALA A 324 -5.77 -15.72 22.75
CA ALA A 324 -5.52 -17.11 22.35
C ALA A 324 -4.83 -17.22 20.98
N ALA A 325 -5.22 -16.37 20.02
CA ALA A 325 -4.60 -16.36 18.70
C ALA A 325 -3.15 -15.85 18.73
N VAL A 326 -2.86 -14.78 19.49
CA VAL A 326 -1.49 -14.26 19.64
C VAL A 326 -0.61 -15.29 20.34
N ASP A 327 -1.07 -15.86 21.46
CA ASP A 327 -0.30 -16.81 22.25
C ASP A 327 0.03 -18.09 21.46
N ALA A 328 -0.88 -18.54 20.59
CA ALA A 328 -0.69 -19.75 19.80
C ALA A 328 0.11 -19.54 18.51
N ASN A 329 0.11 -18.34 17.92
CA ASN A 329 0.64 -18.13 16.55
C ASN A 329 1.76 -17.09 16.44
N VAL A 330 1.97 -16.25 17.47
CA VAL A 330 3.02 -15.22 17.49
C VAL A 330 4.15 -15.69 18.39
N SER A 331 5.05 -16.46 17.81
CA SER A 331 6.25 -16.99 18.49
C SER A 331 7.30 -15.90 18.73
N LEU A 332 8.28 -16.17 19.60
CA LEU A 332 9.45 -15.29 19.79
C LEU A 332 10.28 -15.11 18.49
N ASP A 333 10.24 -16.08 17.59
CA ASP A 333 10.96 -16.05 16.31
C ASP A 333 10.20 -15.29 15.20
N SER A 334 8.92 -14.96 15.42
CA SER A 334 8.11 -14.20 14.46
C SER A 334 8.65 -12.78 14.36
N ARG A 335 9.19 -12.40 13.20
CA ARG A 335 9.82 -11.08 12.97
C ARG A 335 8.91 -10.11 12.24
N VAL A 336 8.18 -10.56 11.24
CA VAL A 336 7.28 -9.69 10.45
C VAL A 336 5.83 -10.10 10.72
N ILE A 337 5.05 -9.21 11.30
CA ILE A 337 3.68 -9.50 11.77
C ILE A 337 2.69 -8.57 11.07
N GLY A 338 1.74 -9.14 10.33
CA GLY A 338 0.61 -8.41 9.76
C GLY A 338 -0.46 -8.15 10.81
N ILE A 339 -0.87 -6.89 10.93
CA ILE A 339 -1.91 -6.44 11.86
C ILE A 339 -3.14 -6.01 11.05
N GLY A 340 -4.21 -6.77 11.25
CA GLY A 340 -5.52 -6.57 10.67
C GLY A 340 -6.21 -5.25 11.03
N SER A 341 -7.49 -5.11 10.69
CA SER A 341 -8.31 -3.95 11.03
C SER A 341 -9.59 -4.36 11.76
N GLY A 342 -10.29 -3.40 12.36
CA GLY A 342 -11.58 -3.62 13.01
C GLY A 342 -11.51 -3.66 14.54
N SER A 343 -12.66 -3.89 15.18
CA SER A 343 -12.81 -3.72 16.63
C SER A 343 -12.16 -4.81 17.49
N THR A 344 -11.77 -5.94 16.91
CA THR A 344 -11.13 -7.05 17.64
C THR A 344 -9.61 -6.89 17.70
N VAL A 345 -9.02 -6.21 16.70
CA VAL A 345 -7.58 -6.06 16.54
C VAL A 345 -6.89 -5.23 17.65
N PRO A 346 -7.52 -4.22 18.29
CA PRO A 346 -6.93 -3.57 19.46
C PRO A 346 -6.46 -4.57 20.54
N TYR A 347 -7.20 -5.66 20.76
CA TYR A 347 -6.83 -6.69 21.73
C TYR A 347 -5.68 -7.59 21.25
N VAL A 348 -5.47 -7.72 19.93
CA VAL A 348 -4.29 -8.39 19.37
C VAL A 348 -3.04 -7.57 19.69
N ILE A 349 -3.09 -6.25 19.45
CA ILE A 349 -2.00 -5.33 19.79
C ILE A 349 -1.77 -5.31 21.30
N GLU A 350 -2.83 -5.24 22.11
CA GLU A 350 -2.76 -5.31 23.57
C GLU A 350 -1.98 -6.55 24.03
N ARG A 351 -2.29 -7.73 23.46
CA ARG A 351 -1.58 -8.97 23.84
C ARG A 351 -0.14 -8.99 23.36
N ILE A 352 0.15 -8.50 22.16
CA ILE A 352 1.51 -8.39 21.63
C ILE A 352 2.37 -7.52 22.54
N VAL A 353 1.85 -6.36 22.98
CA VAL A 353 2.56 -5.47 23.90
C VAL A 353 2.84 -6.17 25.23
N GLN A 354 1.90 -6.96 25.75
CA GLN A 354 2.09 -7.76 26.97
C GLN A 354 3.18 -8.83 26.87
N GLN A 355 3.61 -9.24 25.67
CA GLN A 355 4.76 -10.14 25.51
C GLN A 355 6.11 -9.49 25.90
N GLY A 356 6.13 -8.17 26.13
CA GLY A 356 7.28 -7.42 26.62
C GLY A 356 8.10 -6.75 25.52
N GLU A 357 8.84 -5.70 25.90
CA GLU A 357 9.66 -4.92 24.97
C GLU A 357 10.78 -5.75 24.34
N GLU A 358 11.44 -6.61 25.12
CA GLU A 358 12.51 -7.49 24.63
C GLU A 358 12.04 -8.44 23.51
N SER A 359 10.81 -8.96 23.63
CA SER A 359 10.20 -9.82 22.61
C SER A 359 9.84 -9.03 21.34
N ASN A 360 9.55 -7.73 21.47
CA ASN A 360 9.04 -6.90 20.39
C ASN A 360 10.11 -6.06 19.69
N VAL A 361 11.30 -5.88 20.28
CA VAL A 361 12.37 -5.00 19.74
C VAL A 361 12.88 -5.42 18.36
N GLN A 362 12.79 -6.71 18.01
CA GLN A 362 13.23 -7.25 16.72
C GLN A 362 12.09 -7.43 15.71
N ARG A 363 10.86 -7.09 16.09
CA ARG A 363 9.66 -7.32 15.30
C ARG A 363 9.27 -6.07 14.53
N VAL A 364 8.67 -6.27 13.36
CA VAL A 364 8.11 -5.21 12.51
C VAL A 364 6.66 -5.54 12.22
N PHE A 365 5.80 -4.53 12.38
CA PHE A 365 4.35 -4.68 12.29
C PHE A 365 3.83 -3.98 11.03
N ILE A 366 3.14 -4.74 10.18
CA ILE A 366 2.64 -4.29 8.88
C ILE A 366 1.12 -4.05 9.00
N PRO A 367 0.61 -2.83 8.80
CA PRO A 367 -0.82 -2.53 8.96
C PRO A 367 -1.65 -2.87 7.72
N THR A 368 -2.89 -3.34 7.91
CA THR A 368 -3.88 -3.45 6.82
C THR A 368 -4.65 -2.16 6.52
N GLY A 369 -4.43 -1.07 7.26
CA GLY A 369 -5.10 0.22 7.03
C GLY A 369 -4.67 1.30 8.02
N PHE A 370 -5.30 2.48 7.96
CA PHE A 370 -4.95 3.58 8.87
C PHE A 370 -5.21 3.28 10.35
N GLN A 371 -6.31 2.59 10.67
CA GLN A 371 -6.64 2.23 12.06
C GLN A 371 -5.53 1.38 12.69
N SER A 372 -5.07 0.33 11.98
CA SER A 372 -4.03 -0.56 12.49
C SER A 372 -2.67 0.10 12.53
N LYS A 373 -2.36 0.96 11.55
CA LYS A 373 -1.17 1.81 11.60
C LYS A 373 -1.15 2.68 12.86
N GLU A 374 -2.28 3.32 13.18
CA GLU A 374 -2.39 4.16 14.37
C GLU A 374 -2.21 3.35 15.66
N LEU A 375 -2.83 2.17 15.76
CA LEU A 375 -2.66 1.28 16.91
C LEU A 375 -1.21 0.84 17.10
N ILE A 376 -0.50 0.48 16.03
CA ILE A 376 0.93 0.12 16.08
C ILE A 376 1.75 1.28 16.65
N VAL A 377 1.58 2.48 16.07
CA VAL A 377 2.36 3.68 16.45
C VAL A 377 2.07 4.10 17.89
N GLN A 378 0.81 4.13 18.30
CA GLN A 378 0.41 4.53 19.65
C GLN A 378 0.95 3.60 20.74
N ASN A 379 1.20 2.34 20.42
CA ASN A 379 1.74 1.35 21.34
C ASN A 379 3.27 1.20 21.26
N GLY A 380 3.97 2.11 20.56
CA GLY A 380 5.43 2.11 20.47
C GLY A 380 6.02 0.93 19.69
N LEU A 381 5.22 0.25 18.87
CA LEU A 381 5.66 -0.88 18.05
C LEU A 381 6.29 -0.39 16.74
N VAL A 382 7.28 -1.12 16.24
CA VAL A 382 8.00 -0.76 15.01
C VAL A 382 7.10 -0.95 13.80
N LEU A 383 6.72 0.16 13.16
CA LEU A 383 5.90 0.16 11.96
C LEU A 383 6.72 -0.20 10.71
N GLY A 384 6.18 -1.08 9.86
CA GLY A 384 6.71 -1.36 8.53
C GLY A 384 5.64 -1.29 7.44
N ASP A 385 6.04 -1.59 6.22
CA ASP A 385 5.16 -1.66 5.04
C ASP A 385 5.43 -2.94 4.24
N VAL A 386 4.41 -3.44 3.53
CA VAL A 386 4.50 -4.67 2.72
C VAL A 386 5.51 -4.51 1.57
N ASP A 387 5.74 -3.30 1.09
CA ASP A 387 6.75 -3.03 0.06
C ASP A 387 8.19 -3.33 0.55
N GLN A 388 8.41 -3.19 1.85
CA GLN A 388 9.70 -3.51 2.51
C GLN A 388 9.76 -4.98 2.95
N TYR A 389 8.60 -5.55 3.31
CA TYR A 389 8.47 -6.89 3.85
C TYR A 389 7.42 -7.71 3.07
N PRO A 390 7.75 -8.19 1.87
CA PRO A 390 6.81 -8.91 1.01
C PRO A 390 6.48 -10.34 1.49
N THR A 391 7.18 -10.82 2.52
CA THR A 391 6.90 -12.09 3.19
C THR A 391 6.68 -11.83 4.67
N ILE A 392 5.51 -12.22 5.16
CA ILE A 392 5.05 -11.99 6.53
C ILE A 392 5.01 -13.34 7.25
N ASP A 393 5.45 -13.38 8.51
CA ASP A 393 5.45 -14.64 9.27
C ASP A 393 4.04 -15.02 9.69
N VAL A 394 3.31 -14.06 10.25
CA VAL A 394 1.93 -14.25 10.69
C VAL A 394 1.11 -12.98 10.49
N THR A 395 -0.11 -13.11 9.98
CA THR A 395 -1.10 -12.04 9.92
C THR A 395 -2.29 -12.42 10.78
N LEU A 396 -2.67 -11.53 11.71
CA LEU A 396 -3.88 -11.69 12.53
C LEU A 396 -4.90 -10.61 12.17
N ASP A 397 -6.11 -11.01 11.81
CA ASP A 397 -7.14 -10.06 11.35
C ASP A 397 -8.55 -10.48 11.76
N GLY A 398 -9.47 -9.51 11.82
CA GLY A 398 -10.89 -9.75 12.04
C GLY A 398 -11.61 -10.27 10.81
N ALA A 399 -12.86 -10.68 11.00
CA ALA A 399 -13.80 -11.00 9.93
C ALA A 399 -15.21 -10.48 10.24
N ASP A 400 -15.97 -10.21 9.18
CA ASP A 400 -17.38 -9.84 9.30
C ASP A 400 -18.27 -11.07 9.47
N GLU A 401 -17.85 -12.20 8.89
CA GLU A 401 -18.42 -13.54 9.02
C GLU A 401 -17.41 -14.61 8.56
N VAL A 402 -17.44 -15.79 9.16
CA VAL A 402 -16.58 -16.95 8.82
C VAL A 402 -17.43 -18.20 8.73
N ASP A 403 -17.25 -19.02 7.69
CA ASP A 403 -17.94 -20.30 7.52
C ASP A 403 -17.17 -21.50 8.10
N ASN A 404 -17.79 -22.68 8.05
CA ASN A 404 -17.19 -23.94 8.52
C ASN A 404 -15.90 -24.34 7.79
N ASN A 405 -15.66 -23.83 6.59
CA ASN A 405 -14.49 -24.14 5.77
C ASN A 405 -13.40 -23.05 5.89
N LEU A 406 -13.52 -22.15 6.88
CA LEU A 406 -12.63 -21.01 7.07
C LEU A 406 -12.60 -20.03 5.88
N ASN A 407 -13.66 -20.01 5.06
CA ASN A 407 -13.89 -18.87 4.17
C ASN A 407 -14.46 -17.73 4.99
N ALA A 408 -14.13 -16.49 4.63
CA ALA A 408 -14.60 -15.32 5.35
C ALA A 408 -15.16 -14.24 4.43
N VAL A 409 -16.17 -13.54 4.92
CA VAL A 409 -16.53 -12.20 4.46
C VAL A 409 -15.75 -11.18 5.28
N LYS A 410 -15.08 -10.27 4.60
CA LYS A 410 -14.33 -9.14 5.14
C LYS A 410 -14.64 -7.88 4.34
N GLY A 411 -14.25 -6.71 4.87
CA GLY A 411 -14.44 -5.42 4.20
C GLY A 411 -15.59 -4.58 4.76
N GLY A 412 -16.18 -4.95 5.90
CA GLY A 412 -17.07 -4.08 6.66
C GLY A 412 -16.42 -2.73 7.00
N GLY A 413 -15.12 -2.74 7.29
CA GLY A 413 -14.29 -1.54 7.48
C GLY A 413 -13.77 -0.86 6.20
N ALA A 414 -14.03 -1.42 5.01
CA ALA A 414 -13.53 -0.93 3.71
C ALA A 414 -12.00 -0.98 3.52
N CYS A 415 -11.32 -1.89 4.22
CA CYS A 415 -9.86 -2.11 4.14
C CYS A 415 -9.47 -3.40 3.38
N HIS A 416 -10.43 -4.13 2.82
CA HIS A 416 -10.26 -5.54 2.43
C HIS A 416 -9.21 -5.80 1.34
N LEU A 417 -8.89 -4.83 0.48
CA LEU A 417 -7.77 -4.99 -0.46
C LEU A 417 -6.44 -5.19 0.28
N ARG A 418 -6.10 -4.30 1.21
CA ARG A 418 -4.84 -4.37 1.97
C ARG A 418 -4.83 -5.55 2.93
N GLU A 419 -5.98 -5.84 3.55
CA GLU A 419 -6.17 -7.06 4.35
C GLU A 419 -5.84 -8.31 3.54
N LYS A 420 -6.30 -8.39 2.28
CA LYS A 420 -6.03 -9.55 1.42
C LYS A 420 -4.57 -9.66 1.01
N VAL A 421 -3.93 -8.54 0.68
CA VAL A 421 -2.49 -8.51 0.38
C VAL A 421 -1.67 -9.05 1.56
N LEU A 422 -1.97 -8.61 2.80
CA LEU A 422 -1.25 -9.11 3.99
C LEU A 422 -1.59 -10.56 4.33
N ALA A 423 -2.82 -11.00 4.08
CA ALA A 423 -3.21 -12.40 4.25
C ALA A 423 -2.49 -13.31 3.24
N GLU A 424 -2.30 -12.87 2.00
CA GLU A 424 -1.58 -13.61 0.96
C GLU A 424 -0.06 -13.61 1.19
N ALA A 425 0.51 -12.50 1.66
CA ALA A 425 1.93 -12.39 1.98
C ALA A 425 2.33 -13.21 3.23
N ALA A 426 1.37 -13.64 4.04
CA ALA A 426 1.62 -14.34 5.30
C ALA A 426 1.81 -15.85 5.14
N LYS A 427 2.81 -16.40 5.83
CA LYS A 427 2.95 -17.86 5.98
C LYS A 427 1.77 -18.45 6.77
N ILE A 428 1.32 -17.72 7.79
CA ILE A 428 0.18 -18.09 8.63
C ILE A 428 -0.79 -16.91 8.68
N PHE A 429 -1.98 -17.08 8.10
CA PHE A 429 -3.08 -16.14 8.26
C PHE A 429 -4.11 -16.68 9.25
N VAL A 430 -4.40 -15.91 10.29
CA VAL A 430 -5.32 -16.29 11.38
C VAL A 430 -6.44 -15.26 11.50
N ILE A 431 -7.67 -15.76 11.64
CA ILE A 431 -8.84 -14.92 11.88
C ILE A 431 -9.13 -14.86 13.39
N VAL A 432 -9.39 -13.66 13.91
CA VAL A 432 -9.79 -13.40 15.30
C VAL A 432 -11.16 -12.73 15.35
N ALA A 433 -12.12 -13.35 16.04
CA ALA A 433 -13.48 -12.87 16.05
C ALA A 433 -14.24 -13.23 17.34
N ASP A 434 -15.38 -12.58 17.56
CA ASP A 434 -16.35 -13.03 18.57
C ASP A 434 -17.32 -14.07 17.99
N GLU A 435 -18.02 -14.78 18.88
CA GLU A 435 -18.95 -15.88 18.55
C GLU A 435 -19.98 -15.55 17.46
N ARG A 436 -20.41 -14.28 17.33
CA ARG A 436 -21.42 -13.88 16.33
C ARG A 436 -20.92 -13.98 14.89
N LYS A 437 -19.61 -14.11 14.71
CA LYS A 437 -18.94 -14.22 13.40
C LYS A 437 -18.78 -15.68 12.96
N ASN A 438 -19.08 -16.64 13.84
CA ASN A 438 -18.96 -18.06 13.58
C ASN A 438 -20.23 -18.61 12.92
N SER A 439 -20.28 -18.59 11.60
CA SER A 439 -21.42 -19.08 10.81
C SER A 439 -21.17 -20.46 10.23
N LYS A 440 -22.25 -21.15 9.88
CA LYS A 440 -22.17 -22.39 9.10
C LYS A 440 -21.96 -22.10 7.61
N LEU A 441 -22.61 -21.06 7.10
CA LEU A 441 -22.58 -20.62 5.71
C LEU A 441 -22.46 -19.10 5.68
N LEU A 442 -21.67 -18.56 4.74
CA LEU A 442 -21.58 -17.12 4.53
C LEU A 442 -22.93 -16.52 4.08
N GLY A 443 -23.13 -15.25 4.38
CA GLY A 443 -24.36 -14.51 4.08
C GLY A 443 -25.51 -14.75 5.05
N THR A 444 -25.30 -15.47 6.17
CA THR A 444 -26.38 -15.82 7.12
C THR A 444 -26.47 -14.80 8.25
N THR A 445 -25.34 -14.48 8.89
CA THR A 445 -25.24 -13.44 9.93
C THR A 445 -24.85 -12.09 9.35
N TRP A 446 -24.01 -12.08 8.31
CA TRP A 446 -23.64 -10.87 7.57
C TRP A 446 -24.54 -10.69 6.34
N THR A 447 -25.61 -9.91 6.51
CA THR A 447 -26.65 -9.72 5.49
C THR A 447 -26.43 -8.51 4.58
N GLN A 448 -25.46 -7.64 4.90
CA GLN A 448 -25.09 -6.50 4.06
C GLN A 448 -24.54 -6.94 2.69
N GLY A 449 -24.03 -8.17 2.61
CA GLY A 449 -23.50 -8.75 1.39
C GLY A 449 -21.99 -8.57 1.23
N VAL A 450 -21.44 -9.12 0.14
CA VAL A 450 -20.00 -9.10 -0.12
C VAL A 450 -19.55 -7.67 -0.42
N PRO A 451 -18.59 -7.11 0.34
CA PRO A 451 -17.97 -5.83 -0.01
C PRO A 451 -17.11 -5.97 -1.27
N ILE A 452 -17.22 -5.04 -2.21
CA ILE A 452 -16.48 -5.05 -3.48
C ILE A 452 -15.83 -3.68 -3.67
N GLU A 453 -14.50 -3.62 -3.67
CA GLU A 453 -13.76 -2.40 -3.94
C GLU A 453 -13.71 -2.19 -5.46
N VAL A 454 -14.10 -0.99 -5.91
CA VAL A 454 -14.26 -0.67 -7.33
C VAL A 454 -13.65 0.67 -7.69
N ALA A 455 -13.09 0.77 -8.89
CA ALA A 455 -12.58 2.02 -9.42
C ALA A 455 -13.72 3.07 -9.46
N PRO A 456 -13.53 4.29 -8.93
CA PRO A 456 -14.61 5.27 -8.77
C PRO A 456 -15.33 5.62 -10.07
N PHE A 457 -14.64 5.71 -11.21
CA PHE A 457 -15.30 6.03 -12.48
C PHE A 457 -16.16 4.87 -13.04
N ALA A 458 -15.95 3.65 -12.56
CA ALA A 458 -16.58 2.43 -13.07
C ALA A 458 -17.75 1.93 -12.21
N TYR A 459 -17.97 2.48 -11.00
CA TYR A 459 -18.90 1.93 -10.01
C TYR A 459 -20.30 1.66 -10.58
N ALA A 460 -20.88 2.61 -11.34
CA ALA A 460 -22.24 2.48 -11.86
C ALA A 460 -22.38 1.31 -12.86
N LYS A 461 -21.32 1.01 -13.61
CA LYS A 461 -21.27 -0.13 -14.52
C LYS A 461 -21.08 -1.44 -13.76
N VAL A 462 -20.20 -1.46 -12.76
CA VAL A 462 -19.99 -2.63 -11.90
C VAL A 462 -21.27 -2.98 -11.14
N LEU A 463 -21.96 -2.00 -10.57
CA LEU A 463 -23.23 -2.16 -9.86
C LEU A 463 -24.27 -2.91 -10.71
N LYS A 464 -24.46 -2.48 -11.97
CA LYS A 464 -25.35 -3.17 -12.93
C LYS A 464 -24.89 -4.58 -13.27
N ASN A 465 -23.58 -4.81 -13.37
CA ASN A 465 -23.04 -6.13 -13.70
C ASN A 465 -23.19 -7.10 -12.53
N VAL A 466 -22.97 -6.64 -11.29
CA VAL A 466 -23.14 -7.43 -10.06
C VAL A 466 -24.61 -7.81 -9.85
N ALA A 467 -25.54 -6.88 -10.11
CA ALA A 467 -26.98 -7.19 -10.12
C ALA A 467 -27.30 -8.30 -11.14
N LYS A 468 -26.76 -8.19 -12.37
CA LYS A 468 -26.92 -9.22 -13.41
C LYS A 468 -26.26 -10.56 -13.07
N LEU A 469 -25.20 -10.54 -12.27
CA LEU A 469 -24.49 -11.75 -11.82
C LEU A 469 -25.36 -12.58 -10.86
N GLY A 470 -26.31 -11.93 -10.18
CA GLY A 470 -27.26 -12.56 -9.27
C GLY A 470 -27.41 -11.87 -7.92
N SER A 471 -26.75 -10.72 -7.70
CA SER A 471 -26.92 -9.97 -6.45
C SER A 471 -28.32 -9.38 -6.38
N THR A 472 -29.00 -9.55 -5.25
CA THR A 472 -30.41 -9.19 -5.08
C THR A 472 -30.62 -7.68 -4.99
N ASN A 473 -29.71 -6.98 -4.32
CA ASN A 473 -29.78 -5.53 -4.15
C ASN A 473 -28.37 -4.93 -3.90
N PRO A 474 -27.47 -4.92 -4.90
CA PRO A 474 -26.16 -4.34 -4.71
C PRO A 474 -26.26 -2.82 -4.60
N ALA A 475 -25.55 -2.24 -3.62
CA ALA A 475 -25.61 -0.81 -3.32
C ALA A 475 -24.22 -0.20 -3.20
N LEU A 476 -24.06 1.04 -3.65
CA LEU A 476 -22.87 1.84 -3.37
C LEU A 476 -22.87 2.21 -1.87
N ARG A 477 -21.81 1.88 -1.15
CA ARG A 477 -21.71 2.19 0.28
C ARG A 477 -21.57 3.69 0.49
N MET A 478 -22.50 4.29 1.23
CA MET A 478 -22.50 5.72 1.53
C MET A 478 -21.74 6.02 2.82
N GLY A 479 -20.99 7.12 2.82
CA GLY A 479 -20.28 7.57 4.02
C GLY A 479 -21.24 8.12 5.07
N ILE A 480 -20.96 7.85 6.34
CA ILE A 480 -21.72 8.39 7.49
C ILE A 480 -21.09 9.71 7.98
N LYS A 481 -19.76 9.73 8.14
CA LYS A 481 -18.98 10.90 8.58
C LYS A 481 -18.47 11.78 7.42
N LYS A 482 -19.06 11.63 6.24
CA LYS A 482 -18.79 12.44 5.05
C LYS A 482 -19.99 12.44 4.11
N ALA A 483 -20.13 13.48 3.29
CA ALA A 483 -21.06 13.46 2.17
C ALA A 483 -20.54 12.52 1.06
N GLY A 484 -21.44 11.84 0.36
CA GLY A 484 -21.12 10.95 -0.76
C GLY A 484 -20.62 9.55 -0.35
N PRO A 485 -20.09 8.75 -1.29
CA PRO A 485 -19.71 7.36 -1.05
C PRO A 485 -18.53 7.20 -0.09
N VAL A 486 -18.40 6.03 0.53
CA VAL A 486 -17.17 5.61 1.20
C VAL A 486 -16.02 5.62 0.19
N VAL A 487 -14.87 6.17 0.61
CA VAL A 487 -13.62 6.14 -0.13
C VAL A 487 -12.65 5.27 0.68
N THR A 488 -12.12 4.22 0.08
CA THR A 488 -11.14 3.32 0.74
C THR A 488 -9.80 4.01 0.93
N ASP A 489 -8.91 3.40 1.72
CA ASP A 489 -7.51 3.83 1.88
C ASP A 489 -6.72 3.85 0.56
N ASN A 490 -7.25 3.21 -0.49
CA ASN A 490 -6.67 3.16 -1.83
C ASN A 490 -7.37 4.12 -2.81
N GLY A 491 -8.29 4.97 -2.34
CA GLY A 491 -9.00 5.95 -3.16
C GLY A 491 -10.16 5.38 -3.99
N ASN A 492 -10.61 4.16 -3.71
CA ASN A 492 -11.68 3.49 -4.46
C ASN A 492 -13.04 3.60 -3.75
N PHE A 493 -14.11 3.20 -4.43
CA PHE A 493 -15.43 3.06 -3.81
C PHE A 493 -15.71 1.62 -3.38
N VAL A 494 -16.72 1.43 -2.54
CA VAL A 494 -17.17 0.10 -2.11
C VAL A 494 -18.62 -0.13 -2.52
N ILE A 495 -18.89 -1.28 -3.13
CA ILE A 495 -20.25 -1.79 -3.37
C ILE A 495 -20.49 -2.93 -2.38
N ASP A 496 -21.61 -2.89 -1.67
CA ASP A 496 -22.10 -4.00 -0.86
C ASP A 496 -23.08 -4.83 -1.68
N ALA A 497 -22.77 -6.11 -1.90
CA ALA A 497 -23.50 -6.97 -2.83
C ALA A 497 -24.07 -8.21 -2.13
N PRO A 498 -25.34 -8.19 -1.71
CA PRO A 498 -25.99 -9.37 -1.13
C PRO A 498 -26.31 -10.40 -2.21
N PHE A 499 -26.04 -11.67 -1.91
CA PHE A 499 -26.37 -12.84 -2.76
C PHE A 499 -27.22 -13.82 -1.96
N SER A 500 -27.96 -14.70 -2.64
CA SER A 500 -28.68 -15.78 -1.98
C SER A 500 -27.72 -16.87 -1.50
N GLU A 501 -28.15 -17.68 -0.52
CA GLU A 501 -27.38 -18.80 0.03
C GLU A 501 -26.80 -19.74 -1.03
N SER A 502 -27.49 -19.91 -2.16
CA SER A 502 -27.02 -20.76 -3.26
C SER A 502 -25.65 -20.36 -3.80
N TYR A 503 -25.32 -19.07 -3.82
CA TYR A 503 -24.01 -18.59 -4.26
C TYR A 503 -22.93 -18.82 -3.21
N TYR A 504 -23.28 -18.81 -1.92
CA TYR A 504 -22.32 -19.02 -0.82
C TYR A 504 -21.96 -20.50 -0.61
N ARG A 505 -22.60 -21.44 -1.33
CA ARG A 505 -22.16 -22.85 -1.35
C ARG A 505 -20.79 -23.04 -1.98
N ASP A 506 -20.43 -22.16 -2.91
CA ASP A 506 -19.08 -22.06 -3.49
C ASP A 506 -18.64 -20.59 -3.51
N PRO A 507 -18.16 -20.07 -2.37
CA PRO A 507 -17.76 -18.67 -2.25
C PRO A 507 -16.53 -18.36 -3.12
N LYS A 508 -15.72 -19.37 -3.47
CA LYS A 508 -14.55 -19.21 -4.35
C LYS A 508 -14.98 -18.94 -5.79
N GLU A 509 -15.97 -19.68 -6.29
CA GLU A 509 -16.55 -19.40 -7.61
C GLU A 509 -17.22 -18.02 -7.65
N LEU A 510 -17.97 -17.65 -6.61
CA LEU A 510 -18.55 -16.31 -6.49
C LEU A 510 -17.46 -15.21 -6.52
N LEU A 511 -16.40 -15.38 -5.72
CA LEU A 511 -15.22 -14.50 -5.71
C LEU A 511 -14.65 -14.32 -7.12
N MET A 512 -14.38 -15.41 -7.82
CA MET A 512 -13.79 -15.38 -9.16
C MET A 512 -14.69 -14.66 -10.17
N ARG A 513 -15.99 -14.96 -10.16
CA ARG A 513 -16.96 -14.32 -11.06
C ARG A 513 -17.04 -12.80 -10.84
N ILE A 514 -17.01 -12.35 -9.59
CA ILE A 514 -17.01 -10.92 -9.27
C ILE A 514 -15.67 -10.28 -9.65
N LYS A 515 -14.54 -10.90 -9.28
CA LYS A 515 -13.19 -10.36 -9.51
C LYS A 515 -12.88 -10.13 -10.99
N MET A 516 -13.47 -10.92 -11.89
CA MET A 516 -13.32 -10.80 -13.34
C MET A 516 -14.10 -9.64 -13.98
N LEU A 517 -14.96 -8.93 -13.22
CA LEU A 517 -15.66 -7.77 -13.74
C LEU A 517 -14.71 -6.57 -13.89
N THR A 518 -14.66 -5.98 -15.09
CA THR A 518 -13.86 -4.78 -15.33
C THR A 518 -14.29 -3.62 -14.43
N GLY A 519 -13.33 -3.08 -13.67
CA GLY A 519 -13.56 -2.02 -12.69
C GLY A 519 -13.59 -2.52 -11.23
N VAL A 520 -13.65 -3.83 -11.00
CA VAL A 520 -13.42 -4.42 -9.66
C VAL A 520 -11.93 -4.43 -9.36
N VAL A 521 -11.57 -3.85 -8.22
CA VAL A 521 -10.21 -3.85 -7.68
C VAL A 521 -10.03 -5.10 -6.81
N GLU A 522 -10.89 -5.31 -5.82
CA GLU A 522 -10.87 -6.50 -4.96
C GLU A 522 -12.24 -6.80 -4.35
N VAL A 523 -12.43 -8.04 -3.89
CA VAL A 523 -13.68 -8.58 -3.35
C VAL A 523 -13.44 -9.04 -1.91
N GLY A 524 -14.39 -8.77 -1.02
CA GLY A 524 -14.35 -9.10 0.40
C GLY A 524 -14.52 -10.58 0.74
N LEU A 525 -14.31 -11.50 -0.22
CA LEU A 525 -14.33 -12.95 0.02
C LEU A 525 -12.89 -13.47 0.14
N PHE A 526 -12.58 -14.07 1.29
CA PHE A 526 -11.29 -14.65 1.62
C PHE A 526 -11.48 -16.17 1.66
N CYS A 527 -11.11 -16.86 0.59
CA CYS A 527 -11.40 -18.28 0.42
C CYS A 527 -10.11 -19.11 0.39
N GLY A 528 -10.00 -20.11 1.26
CA GLY A 528 -8.83 -21.00 1.32
C GLY A 528 -7.53 -20.32 1.74
N MET A 529 -7.60 -19.21 2.49
CA MET A 529 -6.43 -18.45 2.94
C MET A 529 -6.10 -18.70 4.42
N ALA A 530 -7.12 -18.75 5.28
CA ALA A 530 -6.93 -18.84 6.72
C ALA A 530 -6.45 -20.24 7.15
N LYS A 531 -5.46 -20.28 8.04
CA LYS A 531 -4.99 -21.51 8.69
C LYS A 531 -5.80 -21.87 9.92
N ALA A 532 -6.32 -20.86 10.62
CA ALA A 532 -7.21 -21.04 11.75
C ALA A 532 -8.11 -19.82 11.95
N ALA A 533 -9.22 -20.01 12.66
CA ALA A 533 -10.08 -18.96 13.20
C ALA A 533 -10.33 -19.18 14.69
N TYR A 534 -10.22 -18.12 15.47
CA TYR A 534 -10.44 -18.08 16.91
C TYR A 534 -11.72 -17.29 17.19
N PHE A 535 -12.69 -17.93 17.84
CA PHE A 535 -13.98 -17.34 18.19
C PHE A 535 -14.14 -17.30 19.70
N GLY A 536 -14.18 -16.10 20.27
CA GLY A 536 -14.35 -15.93 21.70
C GLY A 536 -15.82 -15.80 22.07
N TYR A 537 -16.22 -16.60 23.05
CA TYR A 537 -17.59 -16.71 23.51
C TYR A 537 -17.81 -15.88 24.77
N SER A 538 -19.06 -15.46 24.95
CA SER A 538 -19.48 -14.67 26.10
C SER A 538 -19.39 -15.43 27.43
N ASN A 539 -19.35 -16.76 27.39
CA ASN A 539 -19.18 -17.65 28.54
C ASN A 539 -17.70 -17.80 28.99
N GLY A 540 -16.75 -17.16 28.31
CA GLY A 540 -15.32 -17.25 28.62
C GLY A 540 -14.55 -18.33 27.85
N SER A 541 -15.21 -19.12 26.99
CA SER A 541 -14.52 -20.09 26.14
C SER A 541 -14.05 -19.48 24.82
N VAL A 542 -13.07 -20.13 24.19
CA VAL A 542 -12.60 -19.81 22.84
C VAL A 542 -12.69 -21.07 21.99
N LEU A 543 -13.49 -21.03 20.94
CA LEU A 543 -13.52 -22.06 19.92
C LEU A 543 -12.45 -21.77 18.87
N ILE A 544 -11.61 -22.75 18.61
CA ILE A 544 -10.54 -22.71 17.62
C ILE A 544 -10.93 -23.68 16.50
N ARG A 545 -10.98 -23.17 15.27
CA ARG A 545 -11.19 -23.98 14.07
C ARG A 545 -9.94 -23.89 13.21
N SER A 546 -9.33 -25.02 12.88
CA SER A 546 -8.12 -25.13 12.08
C SER A 546 -8.41 -25.67 10.68
N ALA A 547 -7.57 -25.33 9.71
CA ALA A 547 -7.72 -25.72 8.31
C ALA A 547 -7.53 -27.21 8.04
N ASP A 548 -6.95 -27.95 9.00
CA ASP A 548 -6.85 -29.41 8.99
C ASP A 548 -8.17 -30.09 9.42
N GLY A 549 -9.20 -29.32 9.77
CA GLY A 549 -10.49 -29.79 10.24
C GLY A 549 -10.59 -29.95 11.76
N THR A 550 -9.51 -29.68 12.49
CA THR A 550 -9.51 -29.75 13.96
C THR A 550 -10.37 -28.62 14.54
N ILE A 551 -11.23 -28.98 15.50
CA ILE A 551 -12.01 -28.03 16.29
C ILE A 551 -11.70 -28.28 17.77
N CYS A 552 -11.23 -27.25 18.46
CA CYS A 552 -10.92 -27.29 19.89
C CYS A 552 -11.65 -26.17 20.61
N GLU A 553 -12.08 -26.43 21.84
CA GLU A 553 -12.63 -25.40 22.72
C GLU A 553 -11.71 -25.25 23.93
N GLN A 554 -11.20 -24.04 24.15
CA GLN A 554 -10.39 -23.68 25.30
C GLN A 554 -11.26 -22.91 26.29
N SER A 555 -11.48 -23.46 27.47
CA SER A 555 -12.14 -22.74 28.56
C SER A 555 -11.10 -21.89 29.28
N SER A 556 -11.38 -20.61 29.57
CA SER A 556 -10.54 -19.85 30.48
C SER A 556 -10.64 -20.46 31.89
N THR A 557 -9.68 -21.29 32.29
CA THR A 557 -9.43 -21.53 33.71
C THR A 557 -8.93 -20.20 34.28
N HIS A 558 -9.81 -19.50 34.99
CA HIS A 558 -9.40 -18.41 35.86
C HIS A 558 -8.43 -18.99 36.91
N GLU A 559 -7.13 -18.85 36.69
CA GLU A 559 -6.10 -18.88 37.73
C GLU A 559 -5.22 -17.64 37.62
#